data_AF-A0A653TCY3-F1
#
_entry.id   AF-A0A653TCY3-F1
#
_cell.length_a   1.000
_cell.length_b   1.000
_cell.length_c   1.000
_cell.angle_alpha   90.00
_cell.angle_beta   90.00
_cell.angle_gamma   90.00
#
_symmetry.space_group_name_H-M   'P 1'
#
loop_
_entity.id
_entity.type
_entity.pdbx_description
1 polymer ?
#
loop_
_entity_poly.entity_id
_entity_poly.type
_entity_poly.pdbx_seq_one_letter_code
_entity_poly.pdbx_strand_id
1 'polypeptide(L)'
;MAGDLDLLIGTWTVRVKSWTWQYDFRAGGVVSWRDLGSAEGGTGNWAASSTLVNMWWKGSSTRESWQRPLSNSNDHTWYESSYYRGKYRIEKNGAIAPTPSPTPSAPTEADIIETAWNASRSSLRFALTRLRLLQRQIDFLIDSLGDQAAFDALWVTYRRDIAVIARLLIVPANPMDDAFRDALAKSISMLDQNLALPKALNAAHAGGKCADPRSAFAWTTPGRKPPDTDLCNPWFSANAELKRDVITHEYFHTIGCADIEVNTTAEAFRNANTMAQLVAFLHDRARQQYSDGHGQMVPPLPTP
;
A
#
# COMPACT_ATOMS: atom_id res chain seq x y z
N MET A 1 -1.94 -24.75 -20.68
CA MET A 1 -2.54 -23.64 -19.89
C MET A 1 -3.25 -22.65 -20.81
N ALA A 2 -4.26 -23.10 -21.56
CA ALA A 2 -5.00 -22.29 -22.54
C ALA A 2 -6.49 -22.06 -22.17
N GLY A 3 -7.03 -22.79 -21.20
CA GLY A 3 -8.49 -22.87 -20.99
C GLY A 3 -9.14 -21.72 -20.20
N ASP A 4 -8.39 -20.90 -19.46
CA ASP A 4 -8.97 -19.76 -18.71
C ASP A 4 -9.08 -18.48 -19.55
N LEU A 5 -8.35 -18.37 -20.67
CA LEU A 5 -8.51 -17.23 -21.59
C LEU A 5 -9.78 -17.34 -22.44
N ASP A 6 -10.27 -18.55 -22.69
CA ASP A 6 -11.58 -18.74 -23.32
C ASP A 6 -12.71 -18.16 -22.45
N LEU A 7 -12.55 -18.17 -21.11
CA LEU A 7 -13.47 -17.55 -20.16
C LEU A 7 -13.54 -16.03 -20.31
N LEU A 8 -12.43 -15.40 -20.71
CA LEU A 8 -12.36 -13.95 -20.89
C LEU A 8 -13.36 -13.50 -21.96
N ILE A 9 -13.50 -14.25 -23.05
CA ILE A 9 -14.28 -13.86 -24.24
C ILE A 9 -15.78 -13.80 -23.93
N GLY A 10 -16.42 -12.69 -24.28
CA GLY A 10 -17.83 -12.38 -24.01
C GLY A 10 -18.00 -11.28 -22.97
N THR A 11 -19.23 -11.13 -22.48
CA THR A 11 -19.61 -9.96 -21.69
C THR A 11 -19.31 -10.11 -20.20
N TRP A 12 -18.80 -9.04 -19.59
CA TRP A 12 -18.54 -8.92 -18.16
C TRP A 12 -19.20 -7.65 -17.62
N THR A 13 -19.71 -7.72 -16.39
CA THR A 13 -20.08 -6.54 -15.61
C THR A 13 -18.96 -6.18 -14.66
N VAL A 14 -18.58 -4.91 -14.66
CA VAL A 14 -17.47 -4.33 -13.92
C VAL A 14 -18.01 -3.28 -12.96
N ARG A 15 -17.78 -3.45 -11.66
CA ARG A 15 -18.29 -2.54 -10.61
C ARG A 15 -17.15 -1.89 -9.85
N VAL A 16 -17.07 -0.57 -9.98
CA VAL A 16 -16.07 0.27 -9.32
C VAL A 16 -16.79 1.30 -8.46
N LYS A 17 -16.77 1.15 -7.13
CA LYS A 17 -17.56 1.98 -6.21
C LYS A 17 -19.05 2.02 -6.65
N SER A 18 -19.56 3.20 -7.01
CA SER A 18 -20.92 3.43 -7.50
C SER A 18 -21.06 3.30 -9.02
N TRP A 19 -19.94 3.17 -9.76
CA TRP A 19 -19.95 3.02 -11.21
C TRP A 19 -20.12 1.56 -11.60
N THR A 20 -20.96 1.32 -12.60
CA THR A 20 -21.15 0.00 -13.19
C THR A 20 -20.99 0.09 -14.69
N TRP A 21 -20.00 -0.63 -15.20
CA TRP A 21 -19.75 -0.75 -16.63
C TRP A 21 -20.03 -2.17 -17.11
N GLN A 22 -20.31 -2.30 -18.40
CA GLN A 22 -20.39 -3.57 -19.09
C GLN A 22 -19.28 -3.62 -20.13
N TYR A 23 -18.41 -4.64 -20.04
CA TYR A 23 -17.33 -4.88 -20.98
C TYR A 23 -17.68 -6.06 -21.88
N ASP A 24 -17.33 -6.01 -23.16
CA ASP A 24 -17.49 -7.10 -24.12
C ASP A 24 -16.14 -7.43 -24.75
N PHE A 25 -15.57 -8.58 -24.38
CA PHE A 25 -14.28 -9.04 -24.86
C PHE A 25 -14.44 -9.91 -26.09
N ARG A 26 -13.73 -9.58 -27.16
CA ARG A 26 -13.75 -10.34 -28.41
C ARG A 26 -12.44 -11.09 -28.63
N ALA A 27 -12.54 -12.23 -29.30
CA ALA A 27 -11.37 -12.93 -29.81
C ALA A 27 -10.60 -12.00 -30.77
N GLY A 28 -9.28 -11.89 -30.60
CA GLY A 28 -8.44 -10.95 -31.35
C GLY A 28 -7.96 -9.71 -30.57
N GLY A 29 -8.14 -9.68 -29.25
CA GLY A 29 -7.53 -8.64 -28.40
C GLY A 29 -8.31 -7.33 -28.34
N VAL A 30 -9.58 -7.31 -28.73
CA VAL A 30 -10.45 -6.12 -28.71
C VAL A 30 -11.44 -6.20 -27.56
N VAL A 31 -11.71 -5.07 -26.90
CA VAL A 31 -12.73 -4.95 -25.85
C VAL A 31 -13.54 -3.66 -26.05
N SER A 32 -14.85 -3.71 -25.90
CA SER A 32 -15.71 -2.51 -25.81
C SER A 32 -16.31 -2.37 -24.43
N TRP A 33 -16.57 -1.14 -23.99
CA TRP A 33 -17.23 -0.86 -22.72
C TRP A 33 -18.41 0.08 -22.88
N ARG A 34 -19.37 -0.02 -21.97
CA ARG A 34 -20.53 0.87 -21.84
C ARG A 34 -20.81 1.16 -20.38
N ASP A 35 -21.11 2.41 -20.04
CA ASP A 35 -21.65 2.78 -18.74
C ASP A 35 -23.14 2.44 -18.66
N LEU A 36 -23.53 1.73 -17.59
CA LEU A 36 -24.92 1.34 -17.38
C LEU A 36 -25.76 2.46 -16.72
N GLY A 37 -25.10 3.48 -16.16
CA GLY A 37 -25.74 4.68 -15.61
C GLY A 37 -25.88 5.84 -16.59
N SER A 38 -25.31 5.73 -17.80
CA SER A 38 -25.35 6.79 -18.81
C SER A 38 -25.39 6.22 -20.25
N ALA A 39 -25.33 7.09 -21.26
CA ALA A 39 -25.20 6.69 -22.66
C ALA A 39 -23.73 6.58 -23.12
N GLU A 40 -22.77 6.75 -22.21
CA GLU A 40 -21.35 6.75 -22.53
C GLU A 40 -20.82 5.33 -22.80
N GLY A 41 -19.82 5.26 -23.68
CA GLY A 41 -19.15 4.01 -24.01
C GLY A 41 -17.88 4.25 -24.83
N GLY A 42 -17.14 3.19 -25.08
CA GLY A 42 -15.89 3.27 -25.82
C GLY A 42 -15.30 1.91 -26.15
N THR A 43 -14.10 1.94 -26.73
CA THR A 43 -13.37 0.73 -27.16
C THR A 43 -11.93 0.77 -26.69
N GLY A 44 -11.33 -0.40 -26.58
CA GLY A 44 -9.96 -0.62 -26.16
C GLY A 44 -9.42 -1.94 -26.69
N ASN A 45 -8.21 -2.25 -26.27
CA ASN A 45 -7.58 -3.52 -26.57
C ASN A 45 -7.20 -4.23 -25.27
N TRP A 46 -6.97 -5.53 -25.34
CA TRP A 46 -6.46 -6.34 -24.24
C TRP A 46 -5.36 -7.29 -24.71
N ALA A 47 -4.44 -7.63 -23.83
CA ALA A 47 -3.51 -8.74 -24.01
C ALA A 47 -3.28 -9.48 -22.70
N ALA A 48 -2.99 -10.77 -22.79
CA ALA A 48 -2.75 -11.61 -21.65
C ALA A 48 -1.29 -12.09 -21.58
N SER A 49 -0.71 -12.04 -20.38
CA SER A 49 0.48 -12.80 -20.00
C SER A 49 0.07 -14.06 -19.25
N SER A 50 1.02 -14.86 -18.78
CA SER A 50 0.75 -16.03 -17.93
C SER A 50 0.04 -15.69 -16.61
N THR A 51 0.11 -14.44 -16.15
CA THR A 51 -0.39 -14.02 -14.82
C THR A 51 -1.43 -12.91 -14.86
N LEU A 52 -1.54 -12.18 -15.97
CA LEU A 52 -2.39 -11.00 -16.06
C LEU A 52 -3.12 -10.93 -17.40
N VAL A 53 -4.28 -10.29 -17.40
CA VAL A 53 -4.92 -9.69 -18.58
C VAL A 53 -4.80 -8.18 -18.41
N ASN A 54 -4.11 -7.50 -19.32
CA ASN A 54 -4.00 -6.05 -19.32
C ASN A 54 -4.93 -5.46 -20.38
N MET A 55 -5.58 -4.34 -20.07
CA MET A 55 -6.43 -3.60 -20.98
C MET A 55 -5.99 -2.15 -21.08
N TRP A 56 -6.22 -1.57 -22.25
CA TRP A 56 -5.95 -0.16 -22.54
C TRP A 56 -7.07 0.40 -23.41
N TRP A 57 -7.52 1.61 -23.08
CA TRP A 57 -8.72 2.22 -23.65
C TRP A 57 -8.36 3.32 -24.65
N LYS A 58 -9.01 3.35 -25.82
CA LYS A 58 -8.73 4.35 -26.85
C LYS A 58 -9.10 5.74 -26.36
N GLY A 59 -8.16 6.68 -26.44
CA GLY A 59 -8.38 8.07 -26.00
C GLY A 59 -8.40 8.27 -24.48
N SER A 60 -7.97 7.27 -23.70
CA SER A 60 -7.90 7.34 -22.24
C SER A 60 -6.53 6.88 -21.74
N SER A 61 -6.03 7.52 -20.69
CA SER A 61 -4.82 7.12 -19.97
C SER A 61 -5.07 6.01 -18.94
N THR A 62 -6.33 5.56 -18.81
CA THR A 62 -6.73 4.53 -17.85
C THR A 62 -6.05 3.21 -18.16
N ARG A 63 -5.43 2.62 -17.14
CA ARG A 63 -4.81 1.30 -17.19
C ARG A 63 -5.59 0.36 -16.31
N GLU A 64 -5.80 -0.85 -16.82
CA GLU A 64 -6.59 -1.85 -16.13
C GLU A 64 -5.94 -3.23 -16.28
N SER A 65 -5.95 -4.03 -15.22
CA SER A 65 -5.36 -5.35 -15.20
C SER A 65 -6.19 -6.34 -14.37
N TRP A 66 -6.43 -7.55 -14.88
CA TRP A 66 -7.07 -8.65 -14.16
C TRP A 66 -6.06 -9.76 -13.89
N GLN A 67 -6.05 -10.30 -12.68
CA GLN A 67 -5.18 -11.44 -12.36
C GLN A 67 -5.74 -12.74 -12.92
N ARG A 68 -4.84 -13.57 -13.45
CA ARG A 68 -5.12 -14.96 -13.87
C ARG A 68 -4.76 -15.94 -12.76
N PRO A 69 -5.43 -17.11 -12.65
CA PRO A 69 -6.48 -17.61 -13.55
C PRO A 69 -7.80 -16.84 -13.42
N LEU A 70 -8.55 -16.72 -14.51
CA LEU A 70 -9.86 -16.07 -14.50
C LEU A 70 -10.95 -17.00 -13.95
N SER A 71 -11.93 -16.42 -13.27
CA SER A 71 -13.13 -17.06 -12.74
C SER A 71 -14.37 -16.23 -13.08
N ASN A 72 -15.57 -16.83 -13.05
CA ASN A 72 -16.84 -16.16 -13.39
C ASN A 72 -17.16 -14.93 -12.53
N SER A 73 -16.52 -14.79 -11.37
CA SER A 73 -16.46 -13.54 -10.62
C SER A 73 -15.11 -13.43 -9.95
N ASN A 74 -14.55 -12.23 -9.92
CA ASN A 74 -13.24 -11.97 -9.33
C ASN A 74 -13.16 -10.52 -8.78
N ASP A 75 -12.40 -10.33 -7.71
CA ASP A 75 -12.02 -9.04 -7.14
C ASP A 75 -10.50 -8.81 -7.14
N HIS A 76 -9.74 -9.76 -7.70
CA HIS A 76 -8.30 -9.68 -7.97
C HIS A 76 -8.03 -8.89 -9.26
N THR A 77 -8.48 -7.64 -9.24
CA THR A 77 -8.36 -6.73 -10.36
C THR A 77 -7.66 -5.45 -9.91
N TRP A 78 -7.13 -4.71 -10.88
CA TRP A 78 -6.41 -3.48 -10.64
C TRP A 78 -6.81 -2.42 -11.65
N TYR A 79 -7.27 -1.28 -11.15
CA TYR A 79 -7.73 -0.14 -11.94
C TYR A 79 -6.90 1.08 -11.60
N GLU A 80 -6.48 1.82 -12.62
CA GLU A 80 -5.78 3.09 -12.48
C GLU A 80 -6.25 4.08 -13.55
N SER A 81 -7.06 5.06 -13.14
CA SER A 81 -7.47 6.22 -13.95
C SER A 81 -7.09 7.53 -13.25
N SER A 82 -7.38 8.66 -13.90
CA SER A 82 -7.21 9.99 -13.29
C SER A 82 -8.09 10.23 -12.05
N TYR A 83 -9.16 9.45 -11.86
CA TYR A 83 -10.17 9.66 -10.82
C TYR A 83 -10.34 8.48 -9.86
N TYR A 84 -9.79 7.31 -10.16
CA TYR A 84 -9.83 6.16 -9.26
C TYR A 84 -8.60 5.25 -9.43
N ARG A 85 -8.07 4.79 -8.30
CA ARG A 85 -7.02 3.77 -8.26
C ARG A 85 -7.38 2.75 -7.18
N GLY A 86 -7.45 1.47 -7.55
CA GLY A 86 -7.75 0.41 -6.61
C GLY A 86 -8.35 -0.84 -7.23
N LYS A 87 -8.76 -1.77 -6.37
CA LYS A 87 -9.46 -3.00 -6.76
C LYS A 87 -10.89 -2.71 -7.16
N TYR A 88 -11.48 -3.63 -7.90
CA TYR A 88 -12.89 -3.59 -8.26
C TYR A 88 -13.40 -5.00 -8.57
N ARG A 89 -14.70 -5.13 -8.75
CA ARG A 89 -15.32 -6.44 -8.96
C ARG A 89 -15.68 -6.64 -10.42
N ILE A 90 -15.40 -7.83 -10.93
CA ILE A 90 -15.82 -8.28 -12.26
C ILE A 90 -16.70 -9.53 -12.14
N GLU A 91 -17.68 -9.64 -13.02
CA GLU A 91 -18.62 -10.76 -13.11
C GLU A 91 -18.90 -11.10 -14.56
N LYS A 92 -18.87 -12.39 -14.92
CA LYS A 92 -19.19 -12.85 -16.26
C LYS A 92 -20.70 -12.92 -16.46
N ASN A 93 -21.21 -12.24 -17.48
CA ASN A 93 -22.63 -12.27 -17.80
C ASN A 93 -22.96 -13.58 -18.55
N GLY A 94 -23.96 -14.31 -18.08
CA GLY A 94 -24.44 -15.56 -18.71
C GLY A 94 -23.79 -16.87 -18.20
N ALA A 95 -22.96 -16.83 -17.15
CA ALA A 95 -22.51 -18.04 -16.49
C ALA A 95 -23.68 -18.69 -15.72
N ILE A 96 -23.98 -19.97 -15.98
CA ILE A 96 -24.89 -20.77 -15.15
C ILE A 96 -24.35 -20.69 -13.71
N ALA A 97 -25.19 -20.24 -12.78
CA ALA A 97 -24.83 -20.10 -11.39
C ALA A 97 -24.26 -21.44 -10.88
N PRO A 98 -23.02 -21.47 -10.35
CA PRO A 98 -22.57 -22.66 -9.65
C PRO A 98 -23.55 -22.92 -8.51
N THR A 99 -23.92 -24.18 -8.34
CA THR A 99 -24.58 -24.72 -7.14
C THR A 99 -23.98 -24.03 -5.91
N PRO A 100 -24.78 -23.59 -4.90
CA PRO A 100 -24.26 -22.83 -3.77
C PRO A 100 -23.09 -23.60 -3.17
N SER A 101 -21.89 -23.13 -3.46
CA SER A 101 -20.70 -23.57 -2.75
C SER A 101 -20.92 -23.15 -1.30
N PRO A 102 -20.46 -23.96 -0.32
CA PRO A 102 -20.55 -23.57 1.08
C PRO A 102 -20.07 -22.12 1.19
N THR A 103 -20.89 -21.27 1.82
CA THR A 103 -20.56 -19.86 2.06
C THR A 103 -19.10 -19.80 2.47
N PRO A 104 -18.22 -19.04 1.78
CA PRO A 104 -16.84 -18.94 2.21
C PRO A 104 -16.88 -18.53 3.67
N SER A 105 -16.33 -19.39 4.54
CA SER A 105 -16.27 -19.12 5.97
C SER A 105 -15.68 -17.72 6.15
N ALA A 106 -16.22 -16.97 7.10
CA ALA A 106 -15.63 -15.69 7.47
C ALA A 106 -14.12 -15.88 7.70
N PRO A 107 -13.28 -14.91 7.30
CA PRO A 107 -11.83 -15.04 7.44
C PRO A 107 -11.49 -15.36 8.89
N THR A 108 -10.68 -16.39 9.08
CA THR A 108 -10.22 -16.76 10.42
C THR A 108 -9.28 -15.69 10.95
N GLU A 109 -9.05 -15.66 12.26
CA GLU A 109 -8.06 -14.75 12.85
C GLU A 109 -6.68 -14.94 12.24
N ALA A 110 -6.30 -16.20 11.95
CA ALA A 110 -5.06 -16.51 11.27
C ALA A 110 -4.98 -15.84 9.87
N ASP A 111 -6.08 -15.84 9.12
CA ASP A 111 -6.16 -15.17 7.81
C ASP A 111 -6.02 -13.64 7.94
N ILE A 112 -6.64 -13.06 8.96
CA ILE A 112 -6.56 -11.62 9.25
C ILE A 112 -5.12 -11.23 9.59
N ILE A 113 -4.45 -12.01 10.46
CA ILE A 113 -3.05 -11.82 10.85
C ILE A 113 -2.13 -11.96 9.64
N GLU A 114 -2.30 -13.01 8.84
CA GLU A 114 -1.50 -13.25 7.63
C GLU A 114 -1.66 -12.11 6.61
N THR A 115 -2.90 -11.67 6.39
CA THR A 115 -3.19 -10.56 5.46
C THR A 115 -2.53 -9.28 5.92
N ALA A 116 -2.67 -8.92 7.21
CA ALA A 116 -2.08 -7.71 7.76
C ALA A 116 -0.55 -7.76 7.79
N TRP A 117 0.03 -8.93 8.11
CA TRP A 117 1.47 -9.17 8.04
C TRP A 117 2.01 -8.92 6.63
N ASN A 118 1.41 -9.57 5.63
CA ASN A 118 1.81 -9.42 4.24
C ASN A 118 1.65 -7.98 3.75
N ALA A 119 0.58 -7.30 4.14
CA ALA A 119 0.39 -5.88 3.85
C ALA A 119 1.49 -5.00 4.48
N SER A 120 1.88 -5.27 5.73
CA SER A 120 2.95 -4.54 6.42
C SER A 120 4.28 -4.72 5.69
N ARG A 121 4.64 -5.96 5.35
CA ARG A 121 5.88 -6.26 4.62
C ARG A 121 5.88 -5.66 3.22
N SER A 122 4.74 -5.69 2.52
CA SER A 122 4.58 -5.03 1.21
C SER A 122 4.79 -3.51 1.30
N SER A 123 4.18 -2.87 2.30
CA SER A 123 4.31 -1.43 2.55
C SER A 123 5.76 -1.02 2.82
N LEU A 124 6.47 -1.78 3.67
CA LEU A 124 7.89 -1.58 3.93
C LEU A 124 8.74 -1.71 2.66
N ARG A 125 8.52 -2.74 1.84
CA ARG A 125 9.27 -2.92 0.58
C ARG A 125 9.03 -1.77 -0.40
N PHE A 126 7.79 -1.29 -0.49
CA PHE A 126 7.44 -0.15 -1.34
C PHE A 126 8.15 1.12 -0.87
N ALA A 127 8.03 1.45 0.42
CA ALA A 127 8.68 2.61 1.02
C ALA A 127 10.20 2.56 0.85
N LEU A 128 10.82 1.41 1.15
CA LEU A 128 12.25 1.18 0.99
C LEU A 128 12.71 1.36 -0.47
N THR A 129 11.94 0.84 -1.43
CA THR A 129 12.23 1.03 -2.86
C THR A 129 12.20 2.50 -3.24
N ARG A 130 11.22 3.26 -2.75
CA ARG A 130 11.12 4.71 -2.96
C ARG A 130 12.30 5.46 -2.37
N LEU A 131 12.65 5.19 -1.11
CA LEU A 131 13.79 5.83 -0.44
C LEU A 131 15.10 5.55 -1.17
N ARG A 132 15.34 4.30 -1.58
CA ARG A 132 16.54 3.93 -2.35
C ARG A 132 16.58 4.57 -3.74
N LEU A 133 15.43 4.73 -4.39
CA LEU A 133 15.34 5.46 -5.66
C LEU A 133 15.69 6.93 -5.47
N LEU A 134 15.14 7.58 -4.44
CA LEU A 134 15.47 8.97 -4.10
C LEU A 134 16.96 9.12 -3.80
N GLN A 135 17.54 8.24 -2.99
CA GLN A 135 18.98 8.26 -2.66
C GLN A 135 19.84 8.20 -3.93
N ARG A 136 19.60 7.22 -4.81
CA ARG A 136 20.34 7.10 -6.07
C ARG A 136 20.19 8.33 -6.97
N GLN A 137 19.02 8.96 -6.97
CA GLN A 137 18.79 10.17 -7.78
C GLN A 137 19.52 11.37 -7.20
N ILE A 138 19.58 11.49 -5.87
CA ILE A 138 20.39 12.52 -5.20
C ILE A 138 21.85 12.36 -5.60
N ASP A 139 22.41 11.14 -5.44
CA ASP A 139 23.81 10.87 -5.76
C ASP A 139 24.12 11.19 -7.22
N PHE A 140 23.29 10.70 -8.15
CA PHE A 140 23.47 10.94 -9.57
C PHE A 140 23.39 12.43 -9.95
N LEU A 141 22.44 13.17 -9.40
CA LEU A 141 22.20 14.56 -9.77
C LEU A 141 23.23 15.51 -9.15
N ILE A 142 23.73 15.23 -7.94
CA ILE A 142 24.85 15.99 -7.35
C ILE A 142 26.12 15.84 -8.20
N ASP A 143 26.39 14.63 -8.70
CA ASP A 143 27.57 14.38 -9.54
C ASP A 143 27.42 15.00 -10.94
N SER A 144 26.19 15.09 -11.45
CA SER A 144 25.90 15.50 -12.82
C SER A 144 25.55 16.98 -12.97
N LEU A 145 25.01 17.60 -11.93
CA LEU A 145 24.47 18.96 -11.92
C LEU A 145 25.00 19.71 -10.68
N GLY A 146 25.11 21.04 -10.76
CA GLY A 146 25.28 21.83 -9.54
C GLY A 146 24.05 21.77 -8.64
N ASP A 147 24.24 22.03 -7.34
CA ASP A 147 23.24 21.86 -6.27
C ASP A 147 21.84 22.42 -6.61
N GLN A 148 21.76 23.62 -7.18
CA GLN A 148 20.47 24.26 -7.48
C GLN A 148 19.70 23.50 -8.57
N ALA A 149 20.37 23.09 -9.65
CA ALA A 149 19.73 22.35 -10.74
C ALA A 149 19.36 20.91 -10.29
N ALA A 150 20.20 20.29 -9.44
CA ALA A 150 19.89 19.01 -8.82
C ALA A 150 18.64 19.11 -7.92
N PHE A 151 18.57 20.15 -7.08
CA PHE A 151 17.41 20.42 -6.24
C PHE A 151 16.13 20.58 -7.07
N ASP A 152 16.14 21.41 -8.10
CA ASP A 152 14.97 21.67 -8.94
C ASP A 152 14.48 20.38 -9.63
N ALA A 153 15.40 19.57 -10.15
CA ALA A 153 15.08 18.29 -10.78
C ALA A 153 14.47 17.27 -9.80
N LEU A 154 15.04 17.17 -8.59
CA LEU A 154 14.53 16.29 -7.53
C LEU A 154 13.15 16.73 -7.06
N TRP A 155 12.95 18.04 -6.92
CA TRP A 155 11.68 18.60 -6.44
C TRP A 155 10.53 18.23 -7.37
N VAL A 156 10.72 18.28 -8.69
CA VAL A 156 9.66 17.91 -9.66
C VAL A 156 9.16 16.47 -9.44
N THR A 157 10.05 15.52 -9.15
CA THR A 157 9.72 14.09 -9.12
C THR A 157 9.43 13.56 -7.70
N TYR A 158 10.14 14.09 -6.71
CA TYR A 158 10.21 13.55 -5.34
C TYR A 158 9.72 14.52 -4.27
N ARG A 159 9.10 15.65 -4.63
CA ARG A 159 8.57 16.65 -3.67
C ARG A 159 7.86 16.04 -2.47
N ARG A 160 6.98 15.05 -2.69
CA ARG A 160 6.21 14.43 -1.60
C ARG A 160 7.12 13.62 -0.67
N ASP A 161 7.99 12.78 -1.22
CA ASP A 161 8.89 11.95 -0.43
C ASP A 161 9.83 12.83 0.41
N ILE A 162 10.38 13.89 -0.20
CA ILE A 162 11.20 14.90 0.49
C ILE A 162 10.42 15.55 1.62
N ALA A 163 9.18 16.00 1.38
CA ALA A 163 8.35 16.63 2.40
C ALA A 163 8.00 15.68 3.56
N VAL A 164 7.71 14.40 3.26
CA VAL A 164 7.41 13.39 4.28
C VAL A 164 8.64 13.14 5.17
N ILE A 165 9.81 12.91 4.55
CA ILE A 165 11.08 12.68 5.26
C ILE A 165 11.42 13.90 6.12
N ALA A 166 11.44 15.09 5.51
CA ALA A 166 11.80 16.33 6.18
C ALA A 166 10.91 16.61 7.41
N ARG A 167 9.60 16.40 7.28
CA ARG A 167 8.67 16.60 8.39
C ARG A 167 8.83 15.55 9.49
N LEU A 168 8.75 14.28 9.15
CA LEU A 168 8.70 13.22 10.15
C LEU A 168 10.04 13.06 10.87
N LEU A 169 11.15 13.33 10.19
CA LEU A 169 12.49 13.22 10.74
C LEU A 169 13.07 14.56 11.21
N ILE A 170 12.30 15.64 11.10
CA ILE A 170 12.67 16.98 11.55
C ILE A 170 14.02 17.40 10.96
N VAL A 171 14.15 17.28 9.65
CA VAL A 171 15.34 17.68 8.88
C VAL A 171 14.96 18.73 7.83
N PRO A 172 15.91 19.54 7.33
CA PRO A 172 15.63 20.52 6.28
C PRO A 172 15.01 19.84 5.04
N ALA A 173 14.03 20.51 4.41
CA ALA A 173 13.40 20.04 3.18
C ALA A 173 14.27 20.29 1.93
N ASN A 174 15.58 20.11 2.06
CA ASN A 174 16.56 20.25 1.00
C ASN A 174 17.32 18.92 0.85
N PRO A 175 17.14 18.15 -0.24
CA PRO A 175 17.84 16.89 -0.45
C PRO A 175 19.36 17.02 -0.61
N MET A 176 19.88 18.23 -0.83
CA MET A 176 21.34 18.50 -0.88
C MET A 176 21.94 18.68 0.52
N ASP A 177 21.10 18.86 1.55
CA ASP A 177 21.54 19.03 2.93
C ASP A 177 22.06 17.70 3.52
N ASP A 178 23.20 17.75 4.20
CA ASP A 178 23.82 16.57 4.82
C ASP A 178 22.91 15.88 5.84
N ALA A 179 22.14 16.66 6.63
CA ALA A 179 21.22 16.10 7.61
C ALA A 179 20.05 15.38 6.92
N PHE A 180 19.58 15.88 5.77
CA PHE A 180 18.57 15.16 4.98
C PHE A 180 19.12 13.85 4.42
N ARG A 181 20.33 13.86 3.85
CA ARG A 181 20.95 12.67 3.25
C ARG A 181 21.27 11.60 4.30
N ASP A 182 21.77 12.00 5.47
CA ASP A 182 21.97 11.09 6.60
C ASP A 182 20.64 10.50 7.07
N ALA A 183 19.60 11.33 7.22
CA ALA A 183 18.29 10.86 7.64
C ALA A 183 17.65 9.89 6.63
N LEU A 184 17.83 10.12 5.33
CA LEU A 184 17.41 9.21 4.27
C LEU A 184 18.14 7.86 4.37
N ALA A 185 19.47 7.87 4.49
CA ALA A 185 20.29 6.66 4.60
C ALA A 185 19.93 5.85 5.86
N LYS A 186 19.76 6.52 7.00
CA LYS A 186 19.37 5.90 8.26
C LYS A 186 17.96 5.30 8.21
N SER A 187 17.02 5.98 7.55
CA SER A 187 15.67 5.46 7.31
C SER A 187 15.71 4.17 6.49
N ILE A 188 16.50 4.13 5.41
CA ILE A 188 16.70 2.91 4.60
C ILE A 188 17.21 1.77 5.49
N SER A 189 18.25 2.02 6.30
CA SER A 189 18.81 1.02 7.21
C SER A 189 17.78 0.49 8.21
N MET A 190 16.96 1.36 8.80
CA MET A 190 15.94 0.95 9.76
C MET A 190 14.81 0.14 9.11
N LEU A 191 14.40 0.50 7.89
CA LEU A 191 13.40 -0.25 7.13
C LEU A 191 13.94 -1.63 6.73
N ASP A 192 15.21 -1.74 6.33
CA ASP A 192 15.88 -3.02 6.06
C ASP A 192 15.91 -3.90 7.33
N GLN A 193 16.29 -3.34 8.48
CA GLN A 193 16.32 -4.07 9.75
C GLN A 193 14.93 -4.57 10.16
N ASN A 194 13.89 -3.74 10.00
CA ASN A 194 12.50 -4.14 10.27
C ASN A 194 12.06 -5.26 9.31
N LEU A 195 12.38 -5.14 8.01
CA LEU A 195 11.99 -6.11 6.98
C LEU A 195 12.68 -7.47 7.16
N ALA A 196 13.88 -7.49 7.75
CA ALA A 196 14.64 -8.71 8.04
C ALA A 196 14.10 -9.52 9.23
N LEU A 197 13.20 -8.95 10.04
CA LEU A 197 12.62 -9.66 11.18
C LEU A 197 11.63 -10.75 10.74
N PRO A 198 11.66 -11.94 11.35
CA PRO A 198 10.72 -13.01 11.04
C PRO A 198 9.30 -12.67 11.52
N LYS A 199 8.30 -13.34 10.94
CA LYS A 199 6.92 -13.27 11.43
C LYS A 199 6.84 -13.92 12.82
N ALA A 200 6.35 -13.19 13.81
CA ALA A 200 6.12 -13.68 15.16
C ALA A 200 5.01 -12.84 15.83
N LEU A 201 3.78 -13.12 15.42
CA LEU A 201 2.56 -12.44 15.83
C LEU A 201 1.63 -13.45 16.52
N ASN A 202 1.14 -13.12 17.71
CA ASN A 202 0.22 -13.97 18.48
C ASN A 202 -1.16 -13.29 18.59
N ALA A 203 -2.24 -14.07 18.52
CA ALA A 203 -3.57 -13.60 18.90
C ALA A 203 -3.72 -13.73 20.43
N ALA A 204 -3.52 -12.63 21.16
CA ALA A 204 -3.55 -12.63 22.63
C ALA A 204 -4.86 -12.07 23.21
N HIS A 205 -5.60 -11.29 22.42
CA HIS A 205 -6.88 -10.69 22.81
C HIS A 205 -6.77 -9.78 24.04
N ALA A 206 -7.51 -10.05 25.12
CA ALA A 206 -7.39 -9.37 26.41
C ALA A 206 -6.54 -10.18 27.42
N GLY A 207 -5.89 -11.26 26.96
CA GLY A 207 -4.95 -12.07 27.74
C GLY A 207 -3.50 -11.78 27.35
N GLY A 208 -2.54 -12.41 28.04
CA GLY A 208 -1.12 -12.22 27.78
C GLY A 208 -0.67 -10.78 28.05
N LYS A 209 0.11 -10.19 27.14
CA LYS A 209 0.61 -8.80 27.25
C LYS A 209 -0.49 -7.74 27.06
N CYS A 210 -1.63 -8.13 26.50
CA CYS A 210 -2.78 -7.25 26.30
C CYS A 210 -3.67 -7.09 27.54
N ALA A 211 -3.30 -7.67 28.69
CA ALA A 211 -4.00 -7.51 29.96
C ALA A 211 -3.68 -6.18 30.67
N ASP A 212 -2.81 -5.34 30.10
CA ASP A 212 -2.54 -3.99 30.58
C ASP A 212 -3.85 -3.16 30.59
N PRO A 213 -4.13 -2.37 31.64
CA PRO A 213 -5.34 -1.53 31.72
C PRO A 213 -5.49 -0.50 30.59
N ARG A 214 -4.47 -0.26 29.77
CA ARG A 214 -4.55 0.61 28.59
C ARG A 214 -5.04 -0.18 27.38
N SER A 215 -6.07 0.33 26.71
CA SER A 215 -6.54 -0.19 25.42
C SER A 215 -5.46 0.00 24.35
N ALA A 216 -4.65 -1.03 24.12
CA ALA A 216 -3.65 -1.08 23.06
C ALA A 216 -4.16 -1.89 21.86
N PHE A 217 -3.63 -1.61 20.67
CA PHE A 217 -3.86 -2.46 19.49
C PHE A 217 -2.95 -3.69 19.52
N ALA A 218 -1.72 -3.54 19.97
CA ALA A 218 -0.77 -4.64 20.13
C ALA A 218 0.24 -4.31 21.23
N TRP A 219 1.07 -5.29 21.59
CA TRP A 219 2.17 -5.10 22.51
C TRP A 219 3.37 -5.95 22.12
N THR A 220 4.54 -5.33 22.04
CA THR A 220 5.82 -6.00 21.75
C THR A 220 6.84 -5.69 22.82
N THR A 221 7.61 -6.70 23.24
CA THR A 221 8.77 -6.46 24.10
C THR A 221 9.87 -5.76 23.28
N PRO A 222 10.29 -4.52 23.61
CA PRO A 222 11.32 -3.83 22.85
C PRO A 222 12.63 -4.62 22.79
N GLY A 223 13.30 -4.60 21.63
CA GLY A 223 14.59 -5.27 21.42
C GLY A 223 14.58 -6.81 21.34
N ARG A 224 13.43 -7.47 21.54
CA ARG A 224 13.35 -8.95 21.58
C ARG A 224 13.38 -9.56 20.18
N LYS A 225 14.29 -10.52 19.95
CA LYS A 225 14.46 -11.24 18.67
C LYS A 225 14.34 -12.77 18.87
N PRO A 226 13.44 -13.50 18.17
CA PRO A 226 12.43 -12.97 17.25
C PRO A 226 11.44 -12.03 17.96
N PRO A 227 10.72 -11.19 17.20
CA PRO A 227 9.64 -10.36 17.77
C PRO A 227 8.71 -11.23 18.61
N ASP A 228 8.13 -10.67 19.67
CA ASP A 228 7.13 -11.35 20.49
C ASP A 228 5.96 -10.39 20.66
N THR A 229 5.19 -10.28 19.57
CA THR A 229 4.14 -9.27 19.40
C THR A 229 2.77 -9.90 19.60
N ASP A 230 2.06 -9.44 20.62
CA ASP A 230 0.69 -9.85 20.95
C ASP A 230 -0.30 -8.86 20.33
N LEU A 231 -1.25 -9.36 19.54
CA LEU A 231 -2.31 -8.56 18.93
C LEU A 231 -3.55 -8.56 19.83
N CYS A 232 -4.02 -7.38 20.20
CA CYS A 232 -5.08 -7.18 21.18
C CYS A 232 -6.46 -7.05 20.52
N ASN A 233 -7.53 -7.14 21.31
CA ASN A 233 -8.92 -7.08 20.79
C ASN A 233 -9.22 -5.89 19.86
N PRO A 234 -8.82 -4.64 20.19
CA PRO A 234 -9.09 -3.49 19.31
C PRO A 234 -8.51 -3.65 17.90
N TRP A 235 -7.41 -4.39 17.75
CA TRP A 235 -6.74 -4.61 16.46
C TRP A 235 -7.57 -5.47 15.52
N PHE A 236 -8.25 -6.50 16.02
CA PHE A 236 -9.09 -7.35 15.17
C PHE A 236 -10.30 -6.60 14.60
N SER A 237 -10.84 -5.64 15.35
CA SER A 237 -11.93 -4.75 14.91
C SER A 237 -11.46 -3.57 14.05
N ALA A 238 -10.16 -3.29 13.98
CA ALA A 238 -9.63 -2.16 13.23
C ALA A 238 -9.78 -2.33 11.71
N ASN A 239 -9.71 -1.20 10.98
CA ASN A 239 -9.64 -1.23 9.52
C ASN A 239 -8.29 -1.82 9.03
N ALA A 240 -8.22 -2.18 7.75
CA ALA A 240 -7.05 -2.84 7.18
C ALA A 240 -5.77 -1.99 7.23
N GLU A 241 -5.89 -0.67 7.11
CA GLU A 241 -4.75 0.25 7.16
C GLU A 241 -4.15 0.30 8.56
N LEU A 242 -4.98 0.41 9.58
CA LEU A 242 -4.54 0.43 10.97
C LEU A 242 -3.93 -0.93 11.37
N LYS A 243 -4.52 -2.04 10.93
CA LYS A 243 -3.94 -3.38 11.15
C LYS A 243 -2.51 -3.50 10.62
N ARG A 244 -2.30 -3.04 9.39
CA ARG A 244 -0.99 -3.00 8.71
C ARG A 244 0.01 -2.10 9.45
N ASP A 245 -0.44 -0.90 9.84
CA ASP A 245 0.42 0.11 10.44
C ASP A 245 0.85 -0.29 11.85
N VAL A 246 -0.06 -0.87 12.65
CA VAL A 246 0.27 -1.44 13.97
C VAL A 246 1.35 -2.50 13.85
N ILE A 247 1.23 -3.48 12.94
CA ILE A 247 2.29 -4.49 12.76
C ILE A 247 3.63 -3.84 12.40
N THR A 248 3.61 -2.80 11.57
CA THR A 248 4.83 -2.09 11.17
C THR A 248 5.47 -1.37 12.36
N HIS A 249 4.66 -0.70 13.17
CA HIS A 249 5.02 -0.03 14.40
C HIS A 249 5.62 -0.98 15.44
N GLU A 250 4.94 -2.08 15.75
CA GLU A 250 5.40 -3.08 16.71
C GLU A 250 6.77 -3.65 16.37
N TYR A 251 7.04 -3.83 15.07
CA TYR A 251 8.33 -4.32 14.61
C TYR A 251 9.45 -3.27 14.74
N PHE A 252 9.12 -1.97 14.79
CA PHE A 252 10.11 -0.95 15.13
C PHE A 252 10.51 -1.00 16.61
N HIS A 253 9.63 -1.41 17.53
CA HIS A 253 10.05 -1.69 18.91
C HIS A 253 11.10 -2.80 18.99
N THR A 254 10.98 -3.82 18.15
CA THR A 254 11.96 -4.93 18.10
C THR A 254 13.36 -4.46 17.69
N ILE A 255 13.48 -3.38 16.92
CA ILE A 255 14.79 -2.81 16.55
C ILE A 255 15.24 -1.66 17.45
N GLY A 256 14.58 -1.47 18.60
CA GLY A 256 14.99 -0.54 19.65
C GLY A 256 14.27 0.80 19.66
N CYS A 257 13.22 0.99 18.85
CA CYS A 257 12.35 2.15 18.97
C CYS A 257 11.43 2.04 20.20
N ALA A 258 10.92 3.18 20.66
CA ALA A 258 10.00 3.32 21.78
C ALA A 258 8.83 4.24 21.41
N ASP A 259 7.84 4.33 22.29
CA ASP A 259 6.76 5.30 22.20
C ASP A 259 7.12 6.55 23.01
N ILE A 260 7.72 7.52 22.33
CA ILE A 260 8.21 8.77 22.92
C ILE A 260 7.67 9.99 22.17
N GLU A 261 7.63 11.14 22.82
CA GLU A 261 7.42 12.40 22.09
C GLU A 261 8.62 12.70 21.18
N VAL A 262 8.37 13.39 20.07
CA VAL A 262 9.36 13.63 19.03
C VAL A 262 9.50 15.13 18.79
N ASN A 263 10.64 15.68 19.21
CA ASN A 263 10.99 17.08 19.02
C ASN A 263 12.30 17.26 18.24
N THR A 264 13.07 16.17 18.08
CA THR A 264 14.36 16.15 17.39
C THR A 264 14.46 14.99 16.40
N THR A 265 15.37 15.08 15.43
CA THR A 265 15.70 13.98 14.51
C THR A 265 16.14 12.71 15.23
N ALA A 266 16.89 12.84 16.34
CA ALA A 266 17.33 11.69 17.12
C ALA A 266 16.15 10.96 17.78
N GLU A 267 15.18 11.70 18.31
CA GLU A 267 13.94 11.14 18.86
C GLU A 267 13.06 10.55 17.76
N ALA A 268 12.99 11.18 16.59
CA ALA A 268 12.25 10.65 15.45
C ALA A 268 12.72 9.24 15.07
N PHE A 269 14.03 9.01 15.02
CA PHE A 269 14.61 7.67 14.79
C PHE A 269 14.48 6.70 15.96
N ARG A 270 14.19 7.19 17.16
CA ARG A 270 13.90 6.35 18.33
C ARG A 270 12.41 6.13 18.52
N ASN A 271 11.55 6.75 17.73
CA ASN A 271 10.11 6.65 17.89
C ASN A 271 9.51 5.63 16.90
N ALA A 272 8.80 4.63 17.43
CA ALA A 272 8.22 3.56 16.61
C ALA A 272 7.09 4.09 15.72
N ASN A 273 6.26 5.00 16.25
CA ASN A 273 5.19 5.62 15.49
C ASN A 273 5.71 6.43 14.30
N THR A 274 6.71 7.31 14.49
CA THR A 274 7.32 8.13 13.44
C THR A 274 7.83 7.28 12.29
N MET A 275 8.56 6.20 12.59
CA MET A 275 9.07 5.30 11.56
C MET A 275 7.96 4.52 10.85
N ALA A 276 6.92 4.09 11.56
CA ALA A 276 5.75 3.47 10.95
C ALA A 276 4.96 4.45 10.06
N GLN A 277 4.79 5.70 10.50
CA GLN A 277 4.14 6.74 9.72
C GLN A 277 4.96 7.10 8.48
N LEU A 278 6.29 7.14 8.58
CA LEU A 278 7.17 7.33 7.41
C LEU A 278 6.86 6.28 6.33
N VAL A 279 6.76 5.01 6.72
CA VAL A 279 6.37 3.93 5.81
C VAL A 279 4.96 4.15 5.25
N ALA A 280 3.99 4.48 6.11
CA ALA A 280 2.60 4.65 5.72
C ALA A 280 2.40 5.82 4.72
N PHE A 281 3.04 6.98 4.91
CA PHE A 281 2.90 8.12 4.01
C PHE A 281 3.62 7.96 2.68
N LEU A 282 4.72 7.19 2.67
CA LEU A 282 5.43 6.83 1.44
C LEU A 282 4.63 5.82 0.62
N HIS A 283 4.01 4.82 1.27
CA HIS A 283 3.16 3.83 0.61
C HIS A 283 1.81 4.42 0.16
N ASP A 284 1.06 5.03 1.07
CA ASP A 284 -0.25 5.60 0.79
C ASP A 284 -0.10 7.08 0.38
N ARG A 285 0.24 7.31 -0.89
CA ARG A 285 0.56 8.66 -1.38
C ARG A 285 -0.57 9.69 -1.27
N ALA A 286 -1.82 9.28 -1.09
CA ALA A 286 -2.94 10.18 -0.86
C ALA A 286 -3.22 10.45 0.63
N ARG A 287 -2.58 9.69 1.54
CA ARG A 287 -2.82 9.78 2.97
C ARG A 287 -2.55 11.17 3.49
N GLN A 288 -3.52 11.70 4.25
CA GLN A 288 -3.47 13.00 4.91
C GLN A 288 -3.48 12.89 6.44
N GLN A 289 -3.73 11.70 6.99
CA GLN A 289 -3.88 11.48 8.43
C GLN A 289 -3.24 10.15 8.83
N TYR A 290 -2.86 10.02 10.09
CA TYR A 290 -2.44 8.75 10.67
C TYR A 290 -3.64 7.78 10.72
N SER A 291 -3.39 6.48 10.64
CA SER A 291 -4.44 5.46 10.60
C SER A 291 -5.19 5.30 11.94
N ASP A 292 -4.61 5.80 13.02
CA ASP A 292 -5.24 5.91 14.34
C ASP A 292 -6.02 7.24 14.52
N GLY A 293 -5.96 8.15 13.53
CA GLY A 293 -6.62 9.45 13.54
C GLY A 293 -5.92 10.54 14.38
N HIS A 294 -4.79 10.25 15.03
CA HIS A 294 -4.16 11.15 16.00
C HIS A 294 -3.08 12.08 15.44
N GLY A 295 -2.97 12.20 14.11
CA GLY A 295 -2.07 13.16 13.48
C GLY A 295 -2.42 13.46 12.03
N GLN A 296 -2.09 14.68 11.60
CA GLN A 296 -2.31 15.15 10.24
C GLN A 296 -0.99 15.34 9.49
N MET A 297 -1.03 15.07 8.19
CA MET A 297 0.03 15.43 7.27
C MET A 297 0.00 16.94 7.02
N VAL A 298 1.18 17.57 7.08
CA VAL A 298 1.35 18.99 6.73
C VAL A 298 2.63 19.14 5.90
N PRO A 299 2.64 19.90 4.80
CA PRO A 299 1.46 20.46 4.16
C PRO A 299 0.54 19.34 3.65
N PRO A 300 -0.79 19.52 3.73
CA PRO A 300 -1.71 18.63 3.03
C PRO A 300 -1.37 18.63 1.54
N LEU A 301 -1.69 17.54 0.83
CA LEU A 301 -1.69 17.63 -0.63
C LEU A 301 -2.62 18.79 -1.04
N PRO A 302 -2.30 19.55 -2.10
CA PRO A 302 -3.35 20.33 -2.74
C PRO A 302 -4.49 19.35 -3.06
N THR A 303 -5.67 19.64 -2.53
CA THR A 303 -6.89 18.94 -2.91
C THR A 303 -7.01 19.00 -4.44
N PRO A 304 -7.46 17.92 -5.10
CA PRO A 304 -7.72 17.94 -6.54
C PRO A 304 -8.54 19.15 -6.96
#